data_AF-A0A7S2JBL6-F1
#
_entry.id   AF-A0A7S2JBL6-F1
#
_cell.length_a   1.000
_cell.length_b   1.000
_cell.length_c   1.000
_cell.angle_alpha   90.00
_cell.angle_beta   90.00
_cell.angle_gamma   90.00
#
_symmetry.space_group_name_H-M   'P 1'
#
loop_
_entity.id
_entity.type
_entity.pdbx_description
1 polymer ?
#
loop_
_entity_poly.entity_id
_entity_poly.type
_entity_poly.pdbx_seq_one_letter_code
_entity_poly.pdbx_strand_id
1 'polypeptide(L)'
;AAGAHILYKWELTGVYASDEGRANGGSELHFAGGAVVHASQVLLNLPRPVLERIDPASTVFPTDTSALGYRLIKNCTPCFDPSAGTPLAPTLAVKVYAIYQDPWWLTKLGLLEGSFTSADRDPPLVGRYHDGPVHHDASGKPVGPGALEAVYAYSIMNDRI
;
A
#
# COMPACT_ATOMS: atom_id res chain seq x y z
N ALA A 1 -6.25 -26.01 15.35
CA ALA A 1 -6.74 -26.24 13.97
C ALA A 1 -5.67 -25.77 13.00
N ALA A 2 -5.29 -26.62 12.03
CA ALA A 2 -4.42 -26.21 10.93
C ALA A 2 -5.24 -25.36 9.95
N GLY A 3 -4.76 -24.16 9.62
CA GLY A 3 -5.47 -23.20 8.78
C GLY A 3 -4.73 -21.87 8.71
N ALA A 4 -5.11 -21.01 7.77
CA ALA A 4 -4.59 -19.65 7.69
C ALA A 4 -5.20 -18.80 8.81
N HIS A 5 -4.35 -18.11 9.57
CA HIS A 5 -4.75 -17.22 10.66
C HIS A 5 -4.34 -15.80 10.33
N ILE A 6 -5.24 -14.84 10.57
CA ILE A 6 -4.94 -13.41 10.41
C ILE A 6 -4.80 -12.81 11.81
N LEU A 7 -3.63 -12.23 12.09
CA LEU A 7 -3.32 -11.59 13.36
C LEU A 7 -3.33 -10.07 13.18
N TYR A 8 -4.40 -9.43 13.65
CA TYR A 8 -4.51 -7.96 13.63
C TYR A 8 -3.77 -7.34 14.80
N LYS A 9 -3.19 -6.14 14.59
CA LYS A 9 -2.43 -5.36 15.59
C LYS A 9 -1.11 -6.03 16.02
N TRP A 10 -0.60 -6.97 15.23
CA TRP A 10 0.71 -7.57 15.42
C TRP A 10 1.71 -6.82 14.55
N GLU A 11 2.46 -5.90 15.17
CA GLU A 11 3.50 -5.14 14.50
C GLU A 11 4.82 -5.92 14.54
N LEU A 12 5.30 -6.33 13.37
CA LEU A 12 6.59 -7.02 13.22
C LEU A 12 7.73 -6.03 13.48
N THR A 13 8.62 -6.38 14.41
CA THR A 13 9.78 -5.54 14.78
C THR A 13 11.11 -6.14 14.34
N GLY A 14 11.18 -7.46 14.13
CA GLY A 14 12.42 -8.14 13.78
C GLY A 14 12.20 -9.54 13.19
N VAL A 15 13.14 -9.98 12.36
CA VAL A 15 13.20 -11.36 11.83
C VAL A 15 14.60 -11.91 12.06
N TYR A 16 14.74 -12.95 12.87
CA TYR A 16 16.04 -13.52 13.24
C TYR A 16 16.13 -14.99 12.83
N ALA A 17 17.35 -15.53 12.78
CA ALA A 17 17.52 -16.96 12.63
C ALA A 17 17.07 -17.67 13.91
N SER A 18 16.35 -18.78 13.77
CA SER A 18 16.03 -19.65 14.90
C SER A 18 17.29 -20.37 15.35
N ASP A 19 17.76 -20.08 16.56
CA ASP A 19 18.93 -20.74 17.17
C ASP A 19 18.61 -22.12 17.76
N GLU A 20 17.33 -22.50 17.81
CA GLU A 20 16.95 -23.84 18.24
C GLU A 20 17.40 -24.88 17.21
N GLY A 21 18.15 -25.90 17.65
CA GLY A 21 18.71 -27.02 16.87
C GLY A 21 17.69 -27.92 16.17
N ARG A 22 16.72 -27.32 15.48
CA ARG A 22 15.75 -27.93 14.61
C ARG A 22 16.47 -28.22 13.29
N ALA A 23 16.38 -29.46 12.84
CA ALA A 23 17.12 -30.00 11.69
C ALA A 23 16.89 -29.26 10.36
N ASN A 24 15.89 -28.37 10.30
CA ASN A 24 15.61 -27.49 9.18
C ASN A 24 15.54 -26.07 9.74
N GLY A 25 16.54 -25.23 9.44
CA GLY A 25 16.60 -23.85 9.90
C GLY A 25 15.27 -23.10 9.68
N GLY A 26 14.94 -22.21 10.60
CA GLY A 26 13.73 -21.39 10.55
C GLY A 26 14.02 -19.95 10.92
N SER A 27 12.98 -19.12 10.85
CA SER A 27 13.02 -17.72 11.26
C SER A 27 12.14 -17.49 12.48
N GLU A 28 12.60 -16.61 13.35
CA GLU A 28 11.86 -16.09 14.49
C GLU A 28 11.36 -14.69 14.15
N LEU A 29 10.04 -14.51 14.17
CA LEU A 29 9.38 -13.24 13.94
C LEU A 29 9.05 -12.63 15.30
N HIS A 30 9.66 -11.49 15.59
CA HIS A 30 9.45 -10.75 16.84
C HIS A 30 8.45 -9.63 16.61
N PHE A 31 7.53 -9.47 17.55
CA PHE A 31 6.48 -8.44 17.48
C PHE A 31 6.58 -7.47 18.65
N ALA A 32 6.09 -6.24 18.45
CA ALA A 32 6.17 -5.14 19.44
C ALA A 32 5.55 -5.48 20.80
N GLY A 33 4.65 -6.46 20.88
CA GLY A 33 4.06 -6.98 22.12
C GLY A 33 4.90 -8.03 22.86
N GLY A 34 6.13 -8.31 22.41
CA GLY A 34 7.01 -9.35 22.96
C GLY A 34 6.68 -10.77 22.48
N ALA A 35 5.65 -10.94 21.64
CA ALA A 35 5.34 -12.23 21.04
C ALA A 35 6.44 -12.63 20.05
N VAL A 36 6.73 -13.93 20.01
CA VAL A 36 7.67 -14.54 19.06
C VAL A 36 6.95 -15.68 18.34
N VAL A 37 7.05 -15.69 17.01
CA VAL A 37 6.46 -16.73 16.15
C VAL A 37 7.57 -17.38 15.34
N HIS A 38 7.58 -18.71 15.28
CA HIS A 38 8.52 -19.47 14.46
C HIS A 38 7.89 -19.82 13.12
N ALA A 39 8.64 -19.60 12.03
CA ALA A 39 8.24 -19.99 10.69
C ALA A 39 9.40 -20.63 9.94
N SER A 40 9.13 -21.65 9.14
CA SER A 40 10.15 -22.24 8.25
C SER A 40 10.48 -21.35 7.05
N GLN A 41 9.54 -20.47 6.65
CA GLN A 41 9.68 -19.53 5.55
C GLN A 41 8.92 -18.25 5.86
N VAL A 42 9.43 -17.11 5.38
CA VAL A 42 8.84 -15.79 5.59
C VAL A 42 8.67 -15.08 4.25
N LEU A 43 7.47 -14.55 4.00
CA LEU A 43 7.18 -13.64 2.90
C LEU A 43 6.83 -12.27 3.48
N LEU A 44 7.67 -11.27 3.22
CA LEU A 44 7.40 -9.90 3.64
C LEU A 44 6.75 -9.11 2.51
N ASN A 45 5.42 -9.03 2.55
CA ASN A 45 4.64 -8.15 1.68
C ASN A 45 4.42 -6.79 2.36
N LEU A 46 5.52 -6.10 2.69
CA LEU A 46 5.51 -4.83 3.43
C LEU A 46 6.04 -3.70 2.54
N PRO A 47 5.46 -2.48 2.64
CA PRO A 47 6.00 -1.33 1.93
C PRO A 47 7.37 -0.94 2.50
N ARG A 48 8.24 -0.37 1.66
CA ARG A 48 9.63 -0.02 2.02
C ARG A 48 9.75 0.79 3.32
N PRO A 49 8.94 1.84 3.58
CA PRO A 49 9.05 2.60 4.83
C PRO A 49 8.75 1.78 6.09
N VAL A 50 8.02 0.66 5.96
CA VAL A 50 7.78 -0.27 7.07
C VAL A 50 8.97 -1.21 7.24
N LEU A 51 9.52 -1.74 6.14
CA LEU A 51 10.75 -2.54 6.17
C LEU A 51 11.90 -1.72 6.80
N GLU A 52 12.02 -0.44 6.49
CA GLU A 52 13.08 0.42 7.05
C GLU A 52 13.05 0.52 8.58
N ARG A 53 11.90 0.28 9.23
CA ARG A 53 11.69 0.36 10.69
C ARG A 53 11.94 -0.95 11.43
N ILE A 54 11.99 -2.07 10.72
CA ILE A 54 12.35 -3.37 11.30
C ILE A 54 13.81 -3.27 11.76
N ASP A 55 14.14 -3.95 12.87
CA ASP A 55 15.49 -3.99 13.44
C ASP A 55 16.54 -4.28 12.35
N PRO A 56 17.53 -3.38 12.13
CA PRO A 56 18.61 -3.58 11.17
C PRO A 56 19.41 -4.87 11.36
N ALA A 57 19.41 -5.47 12.55
CA ALA A 57 20.02 -6.77 12.83
C ALA A 57 19.21 -7.96 12.27
N SER A 58 18.01 -7.71 11.74
CA SER A 58 17.18 -8.76 11.15
C SER A 58 17.84 -9.39 9.93
N THR A 59 17.67 -10.70 9.77
CA THR A 59 18.26 -11.51 8.68
C THR A 59 17.71 -11.15 7.30
N VAL A 60 16.63 -10.37 7.23
CA VAL A 60 16.03 -9.86 6.00
C VAL A 60 16.89 -8.77 5.34
N PHE A 61 17.80 -8.16 6.08
CA PHE A 61 18.75 -7.19 5.55
C PHE A 61 20.07 -7.89 5.23
N PRO A 62 20.60 -7.76 4.00
CA PRO A 62 21.93 -8.22 3.69
C PRO A 62 22.95 -7.52 4.59
N THR A 63 23.87 -8.28 5.17
CA THR A 63 24.99 -7.73 5.97
C THR A 63 25.94 -6.91 5.11
N ASP A 64 26.05 -7.26 3.82
CA ASP A 64 26.79 -6.49 2.83
C ASP A 64 25.96 -5.28 2.38
N THR A 65 26.37 -4.10 2.84
CA THR A 65 25.74 -2.82 2.47
C THR A 65 25.90 -2.45 1.00
N SER A 66 26.79 -3.13 0.26
CA SER A 66 26.96 -2.97 -1.18
C SER A 66 26.00 -3.83 -2.00
N ALA A 67 25.39 -4.86 -1.38
CA ALA A 67 24.46 -5.76 -2.04
C ALA A 67 23.25 -4.99 -2.59
N LEU A 68 22.80 -5.39 -3.78
CA LEU A 68 21.65 -4.76 -4.46
C LEU A 68 20.42 -4.75 -3.56
N GLY A 69 20.16 -5.82 -2.81
CA GLY A 69 19.03 -5.90 -1.87
C GLY A 69 19.09 -4.83 -0.77
N TYR A 70 20.26 -4.60 -0.17
CA TYR A 70 20.44 -3.56 0.84
C TYR A 70 20.20 -2.17 0.24
N ARG A 71 20.76 -1.90 -0.94
CA ARG A 71 20.60 -0.62 -1.65
C ARG A 71 19.15 -0.36 -2.06
N LEU A 72 18.42 -1.38 -2.49
CA LEU A 72 17.00 -1.27 -2.86
C LEU A 72 16.11 -0.98 -1.65
N ILE A 73 16.40 -1.58 -0.50
CA ILE A 73 15.63 -1.34 0.72
C ILE A 73 15.94 0.05 1.31
N LYS A 74 17.22 0.44 1.39
CA LYS A 74 17.63 1.65 2.14
C LYS A 74 17.81 2.90 1.29
N ASN A 75 18.16 2.79 0.00
CA ASN A 75 18.59 3.90 -0.85
C ASN A 75 17.94 3.90 -2.25
N CYS A 76 16.69 3.45 -2.36
CA CYS A 76 15.93 3.45 -3.62
C CYS A 76 15.26 4.82 -3.87
N THR A 77 16.05 5.89 -3.85
CA THR A 77 15.55 7.21 -4.24
C THR A 77 16.49 7.86 -5.27
N PRO A 78 16.05 8.00 -6.53
CA PRO A 78 14.78 7.50 -7.05
C PRO A 78 14.78 5.97 -7.21
N CYS A 79 13.62 5.35 -6.99
CA CYS A 79 13.46 3.93 -7.33
C CYS A 79 13.44 3.80 -8.85
N PHE A 80 14.33 2.98 -9.39
CA PHE A 80 14.34 2.72 -10.82
C PHE A 80 13.31 1.63 -11.13
N ASP A 81 12.34 1.96 -11.96
CA ASP A 81 11.51 0.96 -12.63
C ASP A 81 12.17 0.62 -13.97
N PRO A 82 12.71 -0.60 -14.14
CA PRO A 82 13.34 -1.01 -15.39
C PRO A 82 12.41 -0.96 -16.59
N SER A 83 11.09 -1.04 -16.36
CA SER A 83 10.08 -0.95 -17.41
C SER A 83 9.74 0.49 -17.82
N ALA A 84 9.96 1.45 -16.93
CA ALA A 84 9.69 2.88 -17.18
C ALA A 84 10.92 3.64 -17.72
N GLY A 85 12.12 3.03 -17.68
CA GLY A 85 13.36 3.64 -18.16
C GLY A 85 13.77 4.92 -17.40
N THR A 86 13.05 5.29 -16.35
CA THR A 86 13.21 6.54 -15.61
C THR A 86 13.03 6.32 -14.10
N PRO A 87 13.79 7.06 -13.27
CA PRO A 87 13.47 7.35 -11.88
C PRO A 87 11.97 7.55 -11.58
N LEU A 88 11.37 6.67 -10.77
CA LEU A 88 10.07 6.98 -10.16
C LEU A 88 10.29 7.98 -9.02
N ALA A 89 9.72 9.18 -9.17
CA ALA A 89 9.63 10.13 -8.08
C ALA A 89 8.69 9.57 -6.99
N PRO A 90 9.00 9.74 -5.70
CA PRO A 90 8.07 9.40 -4.64
C PRO A 90 6.80 10.25 -4.78
N THR A 91 5.66 9.59 -4.93
CA THR A 91 4.36 10.25 -5.10
C THR A 91 3.57 10.15 -3.80
N LEU A 92 3.06 11.28 -3.32
CA LEU A 92 1.99 11.29 -2.32
C LEU A 92 0.66 11.46 -3.04
N ALA A 93 -0.32 10.64 -2.66
CA ALA A 93 -1.68 10.74 -3.15
C ALA A 93 -2.65 10.89 -1.99
N VAL A 94 -3.55 11.85 -2.10
CA VAL A 94 -4.68 12.04 -1.18
C VAL A 94 -5.96 11.70 -1.93
N LYS A 95 -6.77 10.82 -1.34
CA LYS A 95 -8.13 10.54 -1.82
C LYS A 95 -9.14 11.26 -0.94
N VAL A 96 -10.05 11.99 -1.57
CA VAL A 96 -11.17 12.66 -0.92
C VAL A 96 -12.46 12.04 -1.44
N TYR A 97 -13.32 11.64 -0.52
CA TYR A 97 -14.64 11.08 -0.83
C TYR A 97 -15.74 12.08 -0.48
N ALA A 98 -16.55 12.45 -1.46
CA ALA A 98 -17.74 13.26 -1.26
C ALA A 98 -18.99 12.38 -1.47
N ILE A 99 -19.81 12.25 -0.43
CA ILE A 99 -21.04 11.45 -0.46
C ILE A 99 -22.22 12.36 -0.80
N TYR A 100 -22.92 12.04 -1.88
CA TYR A 100 -24.11 12.74 -2.33
C TYR A 100 -25.33 11.84 -2.11
N GLN A 101 -26.35 12.33 -1.41
CA GLN A 101 -27.62 11.60 -1.24
C GLN A 101 -28.35 11.44 -2.57
N ASP A 102 -28.28 12.47 -3.42
CA ASP A 102 -28.75 12.47 -4.79
C ASP A 102 -27.56 12.67 -5.74
N PRO A 103 -26.92 11.59 -6.22
CA PRO A 103 -25.72 11.71 -7.05
C PRO A 103 -26.07 12.36 -8.39
N TRP A 104 -25.61 13.59 -8.57
CA TRP A 104 -25.97 14.40 -9.74
C TRP A 104 -25.43 13.80 -11.04
N TRP A 105 -24.34 13.03 -11.00
CA TRP A 105 -23.83 12.32 -12.17
C TRP A 105 -24.76 11.18 -12.63
N LEU A 106 -25.48 10.53 -11.71
CA LEU A 106 -26.52 9.55 -12.06
C LEU A 106 -27.73 10.26 -12.71
N THR A 107 -28.21 11.33 -12.07
CA THR A 107 -29.49 11.97 -12.47
C THR A 107 -29.35 12.92 -13.65
N LYS A 108 -28.23 13.63 -13.76
CA LYS A 108 -28.02 14.65 -14.81
C LYS A 108 -27.17 14.13 -15.96
N LEU A 109 -26.22 13.24 -15.70
CA LEU A 109 -25.31 12.72 -16.73
C LEU A 109 -25.63 11.27 -17.14
N GLY A 110 -26.48 10.56 -16.40
CA GLY A 110 -26.77 9.15 -16.67
C GLY A 110 -25.57 8.22 -16.45
N LEU A 111 -24.56 8.67 -15.69
CA LEU A 111 -23.33 7.92 -15.47
C LEU A 111 -23.45 7.05 -14.22
N LEU A 112 -23.45 5.73 -14.38
CA LEU A 112 -23.41 4.78 -13.26
C LEU A 112 -22.02 4.69 -12.62
N GLU A 113 -21.00 4.75 -13.46
CA GLU A 113 -19.58 4.74 -13.13
C GLU A 113 -18.82 5.58 -14.15
N GLY A 114 -17.54 5.86 -13.87
CA GLY A 114 -16.65 6.49 -14.83
C GLY A 114 -15.54 7.28 -14.16
N SER A 115 -14.65 7.85 -14.95
CA SER A 115 -13.56 8.69 -14.47
C SER A 115 -13.67 10.11 -15.01
N PHE A 116 -13.13 11.06 -14.27
CA PHE A 116 -12.91 12.43 -14.75
C PHE A 116 -11.47 12.85 -14.49
N THR A 117 -11.00 13.77 -15.32
CA THR A 117 -9.68 14.39 -15.19
C THR A 117 -9.81 15.88 -15.44
N SER A 118 -9.36 16.67 -14.47
CA SER A 118 -9.20 18.12 -14.56
C SER A 118 -7.71 18.41 -14.70
N ALA A 119 -7.26 18.57 -15.96
CA ALA A 119 -5.86 18.84 -16.29
C ALA A 119 -5.47 20.32 -16.14
N ASP A 120 -6.43 21.19 -15.81
CA ASP A 120 -6.26 22.61 -15.54
C ASP A 120 -5.68 22.89 -14.14
N ARG A 121 -5.45 21.84 -13.33
CA ARG A 121 -4.79 21.93 -12.03
C ARG A 121 -3.41 21.27 -12.08
N ASP A 122 -2.47 21.82 -11.33
CA ASP A 122 -1.16 21.21 -11.09
C ASP A 122 -0.99 20.92 -9.59
N PRO A 123 -0.93 19.64 -9.18
CA PRO A 123 -1.12 18.43 -9.98
C PRO A 123 -2.56 18.27 -10.48
N PRO A 124 -2.78 17.46 -11.53
CA PRO A 124 -4.11 17.22 -12.09
C PRO A 124 -5.03 16.57 -11.06
N LEU A 125 -6.28 17.02 -11.04
CA LEU A 125 -7.32 16.37 -10.25
C LEU A 125 -7.91 15.24 -11.08
N VAL A 126 -7.70 13.99 -10.65
CA VAL A 126 -8.34 12.82 -11.25
C VAL A 126 -9.37 12.26 -10.28
N GLY A 127 -10.40 11.59 -10.79
CA GLY A 127 -11.38 11.01 -9.89
C GLY A 127 -12.31 10.04 -10.56
N ARG A 128 -13.21 9.47 -9.75
CA ARG A 128 -14.16 8.46 -10.17
C ARG A 128 -15.56 8.82 -9.72
N TYR A 129 -16.48 8.77 -10.67
CA TYR A 129 -17.90 8.75 -10.37
C TYR A 129 -18.24 7.36 -9.80
N HIS A 130 -18.79 7.37 -8.59
CA HIS A 130 -19.25 6.17 -7.90
C HIS A 130 -18.14 5.13 -7.64
N ASP A 131 -17.25 5.43 -6.69
CA ASP A 131 -16.27 4.45 -6.19
C ASP A 131 -16.94 3.53 -5.15
N GLY A 132 -17.65 2.51 -5.64
CA GLY A 132 -18.41 1.56 -4.84
C GLY A 132 -19.56 0.89 -5.61
N PRO A 133 -20.30 -0.05 -5.00
CA PRO A 133 -21.44 -0.70 -5.65
C PRO A 133 -22.63 0.24 -5.82
N VAL A 134 -23.19 0.32 -7.04
CA VAL A 134 -24.46 1.03 -7.31
C VAL A 134 -25.64 0.19 -6.84
N HIS A 135 -26.40 0.70 -5.89
CA HIS A 135 -27.66 0.08 -5.48
C HIS A 135 -28.77 0.37 -6.50
N HIS A 136 -29.60 -0.63 -6.76
CA HIS A 136 -30.74 -0.53 -7.67
C HIS A 136 -32.04 -0.94 -6.96
N ASP A 137 -33.14 -0.28 -7.29
CA ASP A 137 -34.47 -0.70 -6.83
C ASP A 137 -35.01 -1.89 -7.66
N ALA A 138 -36.21 -2.36 -7.32
CA ALA A 138 -36.85 -3.48 -8.00
C ALA A 138 -37.15 -3.24 -9.49
N SER A 139 -37.15 -1.98 -9.94
CA SER A 139 -37.31 -1.62 -11.35
C SER A 139 -35.98 -1.57 -12.12
N GLY A 140 -34.86 -1.80 -11.43
CA GLY A 140 -33.51 -1.68 -11.99
C GLY A 140 -33.02 -0.24 -12.06
N LYS A 141 -33.65 0.70 -11.35
CA LYS A 141 -33.23 2.11 -11.32
C LYS A 141 -32.18 2.31 -10.21
N PRO A 142 -31.08 3.05 -10.47
CA PRO A 142 -30.12 3.42 -9.43
C PRO A 142 -30.78 4.21 -8.30
N VAL A 143 -30.52 3.82 -7.05
CA VAL A 143 -31.07 4.45 -5.85
C VAL A 143 -30.01 4.59 -4.76
N GLY A 144 -30.20 5.57 -3.88
CA GLY A 144 -29.38 5.77 -2.70
C GLY A 144 -28.15 6.65 -2.94
N PRO A 145 -27.32 6.82 -1.89
CA PRO A 145 -26.20 7.72 -1.93
C PRO A 145 -25.10 7.22 -2.86
N GLY A 146 -24.31 8.15 -3.40
CA GLY A 146 -23.16 7.86 -4.25
C GLY A 146 -21.91 8.58 -3.76
N ALA A 147 -20.78 7.87 -3.82
CA ALA A 147 -19.48 8.40 -3.46
C ALA A 147 -18.73 8.91 -4.70
N LEU A 148 -18.36 10.18 -4.70
CA LEU A 148 -17.40 10.74 -5.65
C LEU A 148 -16.00 10.61 -5.07
N GLU A 149 -15.11 9.88 -5.73
CA GLU A 149 -13.69 9.85 -5.39
C GLU A 149 -12.98 10.97 -6.16
N ALA A 150 -12.19 11.76 -5.45
CA ALA A 150 -11.26 12.73 -5.99
C ALA A 150 -9.85 12.39 -5.48
N VAL A 151 -8.90 12.20 -6.39
CA VAL A 151 -7.50 11.89 -6.10
C VAL A 151 -6.62 13.04 -6.53
N TYR A 152 -5.80 13.50 -5.59
CA TYR A 152 -4.78 14.50 -5.80
C TYR A 152 -3.42 13.86 -5.54
N ALA A 153 -2.61 13.71 -6.57
CA ALA A 153 -1.31 13.05 -6.49
C ALA A 153 -0.18 14.00 -6.91
N TYR A 154 0.81 14.20 -6.06
CA TYR A 154 1.95 15.07 -6.34
C TYR A 154 3.28 14.34 -6.08
N SER A 155 4.29 14.70 -6.87
CA SER A 155 5.65 14.23 -6.63
C SER A 155 6.26 15.01 -5.48
N ILE A 156 6.86 14.31 -4.53
CA ILE A 156 7.74 14.94 -3.55
C ILE A 156 9.09 15.12 -4.24
N MET A 157 9.43 16.35 -4.63
CA MET A 157 10.84 16.66 -4.91
C MET A 157 11.55 16.71 -3.55
N ASN A 158 12.63 15.95 -3.41
CA ASN A 158 13.50 16.02 -2.24
C ASN A 158 14.23 17.37 -2.23
N ASP A 159 13.55 18.43 -1.81
CA ASP A 159 14.26 19.58 -1.27
C ASP A 159 14.79 19.14 0.10
N ARG A 160 16.11 18.94 0.14
CA ARG A 160 16.86 18.64 1.36
C ARG A 160 16.45 19.63 2.46
N ILE A 161 15.92 19.11 3.57
CA ILE A 161 16.02 19.77 4.88
C ILE A 161 17.32 19.31 5.51
#